data_AF-A7SY55-F1
#
_entry.id   AF-A7SY55-F1
#
_cell.length_a   1.000
_cell.length_b   1.000
_cell.length_c   1.000
_cell.angle_alpha   90.00
_cell.angle_beta   90.00
_cell.angle_gamma   90.00
#
_symmetry.space_group_name_H-M   'P 1'
#
loop_
_entity.id
_entity.type
_entity.pdbx_description
1 polymer ?
#
loop_
_entity_poly.entity_id
_entity_poly.type
_entity_poly.pdbx_seq_one_letter_code
_entity_poly.pdbx_strand_id
1 'polypeptide(L)'
;TAFIVDEVQTGVGSTGKFWAHEHWDLDEAPDFVTFSKKMAIGGFYYKHEFRPRIQFVFGCCMSQRTSRIHSSSVEFRGGKLSLLYTADVGKERLKGRHPEFVSKARGLGTFCGIDLPDLETRTKFLGLMRNNGVDMDGCGVKTVRFRPALIFGHKHLDLAVNTMDSVLNGMKGSQKTASA
;
A
#
# COMPACT_ATOMS: atom_id res chain seq x y z
N THR A 1 30.09 -3.46 3.85
CA THR A 1 28.86 -3.31 3.04
C THR A 1 27.72 -2.98 3.98
N ALA A 2 26.73 -2.18 3.57
CA ALA A 2 25.60 -1.81 4.42
C ALA A 2 24.30 -2.38 3.84
N PHE A 3 23.45 -2.93 4.69
CA PHE A 3 22.11 -3.41 4.36
C PHE A 3 21.08 -2.33 4.67
N ILE A 4 20.46 -1.80 3.61
CA ILE A 4 19.52 -0.68 3.66
C ILE A 4 18.14 -1.18 3.28
N VAL A 5 17.14 -0.88 4.11
CA VAL A 5 15.74 -1.17 3.82
C VAL A 5 14.99 0.13 3.56
N ASP A 6 14.36 0.24 2.39
CA ASP A 6 13.49 1.36 2.05
C ASP A 6 12.05 1.10 2.51
N GLU A 7 11.64 1.76 3.58
CA GLU A 7 10.30 1.64 4.17
C GLU A 7 9.40 2.84 3.86
N VAL A 8 9.76 3.69 2.89
CA VAL A 8 8.99 4.89 2.52
C VAL A 8 7.55 4.54 2.14
N GLN A 9 7.30 3.39 1.50
CA GLN A 9 5.94 2.96 1.13
C GLN A 9 5.38 1.86 2.04
N THR A 10 6.22 0.94 2.50
CA THR A 10 5.83 -0.27 3.23
C THR A 10 5.68 -0.03 4.74
N GLY A 11 6.38 0.96 5.28
CA GLY A 11 6.36 1.26 6.71
C GLY A 11 5.06 1.85 7.22
N VAL A 12 5.08 2.17 8.51
CA VAL A 12 4.00 2.79 9.28
C VAL A 12 2.70 1.98 9.23
N GLY A 13 2.77 0.69 9.52
CA GLY A 13 1.56 -0.13 9.72
C GLY A 13 0.91 -0.69 8.45
N SER A 14 1.42 -0.35 7.25
CA SER A 14 0.76 -0.73 5.98
C SER A 14 0.72 -2.23 5.75
N THR A 15 1.74 -2.94 6.22
CA THR A 15 1.86 -4.40 6.13
C THR A 15 1.32 -5.12 7.36
N GLY A 16 0.84 -4.37 8.37
CA GLY A 16 0.32 -4.89 9.64
C GLY A 16 1.30 -4.83 10.81
N LYS A 17 2.60 -4.84 10.53
CA LYS A 17 3.65 -4.44 11.50
C LYS A 17 4.05 -2.98 11.27
N PHE A 18 4.80 -2.39 12.21
CA PHE A 18 5.16 -0.98 12.07
C PHE A 18 6.12 -0.79 10.90
N TRP A 19 7.08 -1.70 10.75
CA TRP A 19 7.93 -1.85 9.58
C TRP A 19 7.68 -3.17 8.87
N ALA A 20 7.88 -3.22 7.56
CA ALA A 20 7.70 -4.45 6.79
C ALA A 20 8.83 -5.46 6.99
N HIS A 21 10.07 -5.00 7.20
CA HIS A 21 11.20 -5.90 7.47
C HIS A 21 11.06 -6.71 8.76
N GLU A 22 10.18 -6.29 9.69
CA GLU A 22 9.83 -7.10 10.86
C GLU A 22 9.17 -8.44 10.49
N HIS A 23 8.70 -8.62 9.25
CA HIS A 23 8.17 -9.91 8.76
C HIS A 23 9.26 -10.86 8.25
N TRP A 24 10.50 -10.40 8.12
CA TRP A 24 11.58 -11.19 7.52
C TRP A 24 12.40 -11.97 8.56
N ASP A 25 12.08 -11.82 9.85
CA ASP A 25 12.75 -12.50 10.98
C ASP A 25 14.28 -12.49 10.83
N LEU A 26 14.84 -11.31 10.53
CA LEU A 26 16.27 -11.11 10.34
C LEU A 26 17.02 -11.33 11.67
N ASP A 27 18.19 -11.98 11.61
CA ASP A 27 19.07 -12.19 12.77
C ASP A 27 19.52 -10.85 13.38
N GLU A 28 19.76 -9.84 12.53
CA GLU A 28 20.11 -8.49 12.92
C GLU A 28 19.19 -7.45 12.27
N ALA A 29 18.99 -6.32 12.96
CA ALA A 29 18.31 -5.17 12.37
C ALA A 29 19.06 -4.64 11.13
N PRO A 30 18.37 -4.01 10.15
CA PRO A 30 19.02 -3.34 9.04
C PRO A 30 20.00 -2.27 9.49
N ASP A 31 21.05 -2.04 8.70
CA ASP A 31 22.04 -1.00 8.99
C ASP A 31 21.43 0.39 8.81
N PHE A 32 20.53 0.53 7.83
CA PHE A 32 19.73 1.72 7.59
C PHE A 32 18.28 1.38 7.28
N VAL A 33 17.35 2.22 7.74
CA VAL A 33 15.93 2.15 7.39
C VAL A 33 15.45 3.52 6.98
N THR A 34 15.02 3.70 5.72
CA THR A 34 14.49 4.99 5.26
C THR A 34 12.97 5.06 5.44
N PHE A 35 12.45 6.24 5.75
CA PHE A 35 11.00 6.44 5.98
C PHE A 35 10.53 7.79 5.46
N SER A 36 9.25 7.87 5.08
CA SER A 36 8.60 9.11 4.64
C SER A 36 7.08 8.91 4.56
N LYS A 37 6.40 9.58 3.62
CA LYS A 37 4.98 9.44 3.26
C LYS A 37 4.05 9.46 4.47
N LYS A 38 3.71 8.29 5.02
CA LYS A 38 2.82 8.14 6.17
C LYS A 38 3.39 8.75 7.44
N MET A 39 4.71 8.88 7.53
CA MET A 39 5.39 9.61 8.59
C MET A 39 5.33 11.13 8.40
N ALA A 40 4.78 11.69 7.32
CA ALA A 40 4.75 13.13 7.00
C ALA A 40 6.14 13.83 6.89
N ILE A 41 7.19 13.27 7.47
CA ILE A 41 8.59 13.68 7.44
C ILE A 41 9.40 12.56 6.79
N GLY A 42 10.36 12.95 5.95
CA GLY A 42 11.34 12.03 5.38
C GLY A 42 12.58 11.95 6.25
N GLY A 43 13.13 10.75 6.40
CA GLY A 43 14.37 10.53 7.15
C GLY A 43 14.86 9.10 7.03
N PHE A 44 15.87 8.79 7.82
CA PHE A 44 16.40 7.44 7.93
C PHE A 44 16.91 7.18 9.36
N TYR A 45 16.76 5.94 9.80
CA TYR A 45 17.44 5.40 10.96
C TYR A 45 18.73 4.72 10.51
N TYR A 46 19.73 4.69 11.39
CA TYR A 46 20.99 4.00 11.14
C TYR A 46 21.53 3.36 12.42
N LYS A 47 22.24 2.24 12.31
CA LYS A 47 22.94 1.61 13.45
C LYS A 47 24.04 2.53 13.99
N HIS A 48 24.35 2.39 15.28
CA HIS A 48 25.32 3.23 15.97
C HIS A 48 26.70 3.30 15.27
N GLU A 49 27.14 2.20 14.65
CA GLU A 49 28.39 2.10 13.89
C GLU A 49 28.48 3.07 12.71
N PHE A 50 27.33 3.44 12.13
CA PHE A 50 27.23 4.36 10.99
C PHE A 50 27.02 5.81 11.42
N ARG A 51 27.13 6.12 12.72
CA ARG A 51 26.96 7.48 13.22
C ARG A 51 28.04 8.40 12.65
N PRO A 52 27.67 9.48 11.93
CA PRO A 52 28.64 10.40 11.37
C PRO A 52 29.35 11.15 12.50
N ARG A 53 30.67 11.35 12.36
CA ARG A 53 31.48 12.13 13.32
C ARG A 53 31.11 13.61 13.33
N ILE A 54 30.58 14.12 12.21
CA ILE A 54 30.14 15.50 12.05
C ILE A 54 28.67 15.48 11.64
N GLN A 55 27.79 16.04 12.49
CA GLN A 55 26.33 16.02 12.27
C GLN A 55 25.87 16.90 11.09
N PHE A 56 26.69 17.86 10.65
CA PHE A 56 26.37 18.77 9.57
C PHE A 56 26.27 18.08 8.19
N VAL A 57 26.80 16.86 8.05
CA VAL A 57 26.80 16.07 6.81
C VAL A 57 25.37 15.76 6.33
N PHE A 58 24.39 15.69 7.23
CA PHE A 58 22.98 15.42 6.91
C PHE A 58 22.06 16.62 7.17
N GLY A 59 22.63 17.82 7.31
CA GLY A 59 21.87 19.03 7.59
C GLY A 59 21.09 19.52 6.37
N CYS A 60 19.76 19.56 6.48
CA CYS A 60 18.90 20.32 5.58
C CYS A 60 18.14 21.37 6.40
N CYS A 61 18.12 22.64 5.95
CA CYS A 61 17.55 23.79 6.68
C CYS A 61 16.08 23.62 7.11
N MET A 62 15.36 22.66 6.54
CA MET A 62 13.94 22.42 6.78
C MET A 62 13.65 21.25 7.75
N SER A 63 14.64 20.42 8.09
CA SER A 63 14.41 19.19 8.88
C SER A 63 14.00 19.45 10.34
N GLN A 64 14.46 20.56 10.94
CA GLN A 64 14.19 20.86 12.34
C GLN A 64 12.77 21.39 12.61
N ARG A 65 12.15 22.10 11.64
CA ARG A 65 10.81 22.70 11.82
C ARG A 65 9.69 21.67 11.72
N THR A 66 9.83 20.65 10.89
CA THR A 66 8.81 19.60 10.71
C THR A 66 8.79 18.58 11.85
N SER A 67 9.94 18.36 12.52
CA SER A 67 10.05 17.42 13.65
C SER A 67 9.13 17.77 14.84
N ARG A 68 8.91 19.07 15.13
CA ARG A 68 8.08 19.53 16.26
C ARG A 68 6.58 19.32 16.03
N ILE A 69 6.11 19.40 14.79
CA ILE A 69 4.71 19.16 14.41
C ILE A 69 4.37 17.66 14.50
N HIS A 70 5.39 16.81 14.31
CA HIS A 70 5.22 15.36 14.27
C HIS A 70 5.02 14.73 15.67
N SER A 71 5.70 15.26 16.69
CA SER A 71 5.61 14.75 18.07
C SER A 71 4.20 14.83 18.68
N SER A 72 3.31 15.68 18.16
CA SER A 72 1.93 15.81 18.63
C SER A 72 0.90 15.05 17.80
N SER A 73 1.26 14.59 16.59
CA SER A 73 0.31 14.04 15.62
C SER A 73 0.41 12.53 15.41
N VAL A 74 1.49 11.87 15.86
CA VAL A 74 1.63 10.40 15.79
C VAL A 74 1.34 9.76 17.14
N GLU A 75 0.09 9.85 17.58
CA GLU A 75 -0.45 8.83 18.48
C GLU A 75 -0.93 7.67 17.61
N PHE A 76 -0.12 6.63 17.46
CA PHE A 76 -0.55 5.37 16.86
C PHE A 76 -1.53 4.67 17.84
N ARG A 77 -2.79 5.12 17.87
CA ARG A 77 -3.84 4.53 18.69
C ARG A 77 -4.24 3.17 18.13
N GLY A 78 -3.56 2.12 18.58
CA GLY A 78 -4.10 0.79 18.92
C GLY A 78 -5.01 0.00 17.96
N GLY A 79 -5.44 0.52 16.81
CA GLY A 79 -6.37 -0.14 15.88
C GLY A 79 -5.76 -1.30 15.08
N LYS A 80 -4.56 -1.75 15.46
CA LYS A 80 -3.66 -2.64 14.71
C LYS A 80 -4.32 -3.96 14.25
N LEU A 81 -5.24 -4.53 15.04
CA LEU A 81 -5.81 -5.85 14.73
C LEU A 81 -6.93 -5.82 13.67
N SER A 82 -7.81 -4.82 13.68
CA SER A 82 -9.02 -4.85 12.83
C SER A 82 -8.71 -4.67 11.34
N LEU A 83 -7.66 -3.93 11.01
CA LEU A 83 -7.30 -3.61 9.62
C LEU A 83 -6.55 -4.71 8.89
N LEU A 84 -5.63 -5.38 9.59
CA LEU A 84 -4.95 -6.58 9.11
C LEU A 84 -6.00 -7.61 8.65
N TYR A 85 -6.97 -7.88 9.53
CA TYR A 85 -8.06 -8.80 9.24
C TYR A 85 -8.92 -8.35 8.05
N THR A 86 -9.26 -7.07 7.97
CA THR A 86 -10.08 -6.54 6.85
C THR A 86 -9.38 -6.72 5.50
N ALA A 87 -8.08 -6.45 5.43
CA ALA A 87 -7.36 -6.50 4.16
C ALA A 87 -7.07 -7.95 3.69
N ASP A 88 -6.79 -8.86 4.62
CA ASP A 88 -6.64 -10.29 4.33
C ASP A 88 -7.97 -10.89 3.85
N VAL A 89 -9.09 -10.54 4.49
CA VAL A 89 -10.44 -10.92 4.03
C VAL A 89 -10.71 -10.37 2.62
N GLY A 90 -10.27 -9.16 2.30
CA GLY A 90 -10.40 -8.57 0.97
C GLY A 90 -9.65 -9.37 -0.10
N LYS A 91 -8.41 -9.76 0.18
CA LYS A 91 -7.61 -10.60 -0.71
C LYS A 91 -8.27 -11.96 -0.97
N GLU A 92 -8.78 -12.61 0.08
CA GLU A 92 -9.49 -13.89 -0.07
C GLU A 92 -10.81 -13.74 -0.83
N ARG A 93 -11.56 -12.65 -0.61
CA ARG A 93 -12.82 -12.40 -1.34
C ARG A 93 -12.62 -12.12 -2.83
N LEU A 94 -11.46 -11.58 -3.20
CA LEU A 94 -11.10 -11.34 -4.60
C LEU A 94 -10.51 -12.58 -5.29
N LYS A 95 -10.08 -13.61 -4.53
CA LYS A 95 -9.62 -14.86 -5.12
C LYS A 95 -10.80 -15.63 -5.71
N GLY A 96 -10.70 -15.99 -6.99
CA GLY A 96 -11.71 -16.79 -7.70
C GLY A 96 -12.90 -16.01 -8.24
N ARG A 97 -13.06 -14.73 -7.89
CA ARG A 97 -14.01 -13.84 -8.56
C ARG A 97 -13.42 -13.35 -9.87
N HIS A 98 -14.22 -13.37 -10.94
CA HIS A 98 -13.84 -12.84 -12.25
C HIS A 98 -12.50 -13.38 -12.79
N PRO A 99 -12.31 -14.72 -12.92
CA PRO A 99 -11.04 -15.30 -13.34
C PRO A 99 -10.59 -14.86 -14.74
N GLU A 100 -11.54 -14.42 -15.58
CA GLU A 100 -11.25 -13.88 -16.90
C GLU A 100 -10.53 -12.52 -16.89
N PHE A 101 -10.67 -11.74 -15.82
CA PHE A 101 -10.04 -10.42 -15.69
C PHE A 101 -9.03 -10.35 -14.56
N VAL A 102 -9.34 -10.93 -13.39
CA VAL A 102 -8.53 -10.78 -12.18
C VAL A 102 -7.63 -12.00 -12.01
N SER A 103 -6.33 -11.75 -11.91
CA SER A 103 -5.32 -12.77 -11.65
C SER A 103 -4.35 -12.33 -10.55
N LYS A 104 -3.66 -13.31 -9.94
CA LYS A 104 -2.53 -13.10 -9.00
C LYS A 104 -2.82 -12.08 -7.88
N ALA A 105 -3.92 -12.26 -7.15
CA ALA A 105 -4.23 -11.47 -5.96
C ALA A 105 -3.17 -11.71 -4.86
N ARG A 106 -2.42 -10.66 -4.53
CA ARG A 106 -1.28 -10.72 -3.59
C ARG A 106 -1.25 -9.50 -2.68
N GLY A 107 -0.58 -9.64 -1.55
CA GLY A 107 -0.43 -8.57 -0.57
C GLY A 107 -0.31 -9.08 0.85
N LEU A 108 0.09 -8.15 1.71
CA LEU A 108 0.23 -8.29 3.16
C LEU A 108 -0.39 -7.07 3.84
N GLY A 109 -1.31 -7.28 4.78
CA GLY A 109 -2.06 -6.18 5.38
C GLY A 109 -2.76 -5.33 4.32
N THR A 110 -2.72 -4.00 4.43
CA THR A 110 -3.32 -3.09 3.44
C THR A 110 -2.47 -2.91 2.17
N PHE A 111 -1.27 -3.51 2.11
CA PHE A 111 -0.36 -3.47 0.97
C PHE A 111 -0.76 -4.56 -0.05
N CYS A 112 -1.86 -4.36 -0.77
CA CYS A 112 -2.41 -5.36 -1.69
C CYS A 112 -2.37 -4.93 -3.16
N GLY A 113 -2.48 -5.92 -4.07
CA GLY A 113 -2.60 -5.69 -5.50
C GLY A 113 -3.13 -6.90 -6.27
N ILE A 114 -3.72 -6.61 -7.42
CA ILE A 114 -4.29 -7.58 -8.36
C ILE A 114 -3.77 -7.31 -9.76
N ASP A 115 -3.63 -8.34 -10.59
CA ASP A 115 -3.22 -8.19 -11.99
C ASP A 115 -4.41 -8.33 -12.92
N LEU A 116 -4.52 -7.40 -13.86
CA LEU A 116 -5.42 -7.43 -15.00
C LEU A 116 -4.68 -7.92 -16.27
N PRO A 117 -5.38 -8.31 -17.34
CA PRO A 117 -4.74 -8.99 -18.48
C PRO A 117 -3.72 -8.11 -19.22
N ASP A 118 -4.06 -6.83 -19.42
CA ASP A 118 -3.32 -5.87 -20.23
C ASP A 118 -3.44 -4.42 -19.70
N LEU A 119 -2.69 -3.51 -20.33
CA LEU A 119 -2.63 -2.09 -19.94
C LEU A 119 -3.92 -1.32 -20.23
N GLU A 120 -4.60 -1.64 -21.32
CA GLU A 120 -5.80 -0.95 -21.80
C GLU A 120 -7.00 -1.29 -20.91
N THR A 121 -7.24 -2.58 -20.69
CA THR A 121 -8.22 -3.13 -19.74
C THR A 121 -7.99 -2.55 -18.36
N ARG A 122 -6.73 -2.47 -17.90
CA ARG A 122 -6.40 -1.84 -16.61
C ARG A 122 -6.73 -0.36 -16.57
N THR A 123 -6.38 0.39 -17.59
CA THR A 123 -6.65 1.84 -17.64
C THR A 123 -8.14 2.12 -17.70
N LYS A 124 -8.88 1.33 -18.50
CA LYS A 124 -10.35 1.38 -18.57
C LYS A 124 -10.99 1.02 -17.23
N PHE A 125 -10.52 -0.05 -16.57
CA PHE A 125 -10.98 -0.45 -15.25
C PHE A 125 -10.77 0.68 -14.22
N LEU A 126 -9.59 1.29 -14.16
CA LEU A 126 -9.31 2.40 -13.25
C LEU A 126 -10.20 3.61 -13.53
N GLY A 127 -10.43 3.95 -14.79
CA GLY A 127 -11.34 5.04 -15.18
C GLY A 127 -12.78 4.77 -14.73
N LEU A 128 -13.28 3.54 -14.94
CA LEU A 128 -14.62 3.14 -14.52
C LEU A 128 -14.77 3.11 -13.00
N MET A 129 -13.78 2.58 -12.27
CA MET A 129 -13.76 2.60 -10.81
C MET A 129 -13.82 4.02 -10.26
N ARG A 130 -13.03 4.93 -10.84
CA ARG A 130 -13.03 6.36 -10.47
C ARG A 130 -14.38 7.02 -10.72
N ASN A 131 -15.01 6.73 -11.86
CA ASN A 131 -16.37 7.24 -12.17
C ASN A 131 -17.44 6.70 -11.21
N ASN A 132 -17.23 5.52 -10.63
CA ASN A 132 -18.09 4.95 -9.60
C ASN A 132 -17.66 5.33 -8.16
N GLY A 133 -16.80 6.34 -8.01
CA GLY A 133 -16.44 6.92 -6.71
C GLY A 133 -15.36 6.15 -5.94
N VAL A 134 -14.68 5.19 -6.56
CA VAL A 134 -13.58 4.44 -5.93
C VAL A 134 -12.28 4.72 -6.65
N ASP A 135 -11.40 5.49 -6.00
CA ASP A 135 -10.09 5.83 -6.56
C ASP A 135 -9.05 4.76 -6.25
N MET A 136 -8.33 4.32 -7.28
CA MET A 136 -7.31 3.29 -7.21
C MET A 136 -6.17 3.62 -8.18
N ASP A 137 -4.99 3.10 -7.88
CA ASP A 137 -3.79 3.36 -8.66
C ASP A 137 -3.26 2.13 -9.39
N GLY A 138 -2.77 2.33 -10.61
CA GLY A 138 -2.01 1.32 -11.34
C GLY A 138 -0.56 1.17 -10.86
N CYS A 139 0.05 0.05 -11.21
CA CYS A 139 1.49 -0.21 -11.05
C CYS A 139 1.99 -1.13 -12.15
N GLY A 140 3.13 -0.79 -12.76
CA GLY A 140 3.66 -1.53 -13.89
C GLY A 140 2.67 -1.51 -15.07
N VAL A 141 2.56 -2.63 -15.79
CA VAL A 141 1.67 -2.76 -16.96
C VAL A 141 0.28 -3.27 -16.55
N LYS A 142 0.25 -4.28 -15.69
CA LYS A 142 -0.94 -5.11 -15.41
C LYS A 142 -1.55 -4.90 -14.03
N THR A 143 -0.79 -4.39 -13.07
CA THR A 143 -1.19 -4.43 -11.66
C THR A 143 -2.01 -3.21 -11.28
N VAL A 144 -3.06 -3.43 -10.50
CA VAL A 144 -3.79 -2.40 -9.75
C VAL A 144 -3.41 -2.56 -8.27
N ARG A 145 -3.07 -1.45 -7.61
CA ARG A 145 -2.64 -1.42 -6.21
C ARG A 145 -3.79 -0.93 -5.34
N PHE A 146 -3.95 -1.61 -4.22
CA PHE A 146 -4.87 -1.20 -3.17
C PHE A 146 -4.07 -0.57 -2.02
N ARG A 147 -4.39 0.68 -1.68
CA ARG A 147 -3.66 1.52 -0.70
C ARG A 147 -4.60 2.33 0.20
N PRO A 148 -5.52 1.68 0.91
CA PRO A 148 -6.46 2.40 1.74
C PRO A 148 -5.76 3.03 2.95
N ALA A 149 -6.42 4.01 3.56
CA ALA A 149 -5.99 4.58 4.83
C ALA A 149 -6.01 3.53 5.96
N LEU A 150 -5.23 3.76 7.02
CA LEU A 150 -5.20 2.89 8.20
C LEU A 150 -6.49 2.91 9.04
N ILE A 151 -7.55 3.60 8.60
CA ILE A 151 -8.89 3.57 9.23
C ILE A 151 -9.89 2.77 8.40
N PHE A 152 -9.44 2.12 7.34
CA PHE A 152 -10.25 1.31 6.45
C PHE A 152 -10.81 0.06 7.14
N GLY A 153 -12.14 0.01 7.30
CA GLY A 153 -12.84 -1.11 7.92
C GLY A 153 -13.68 -1.92 6.93
N HIS A 154 -14.37 -2.94 7.46
CA HIS A 154 -15.18 -3.88 6.68
C HIS A 154 -16.23 -3.23 5.77
N LYS A 155 -16.93 -2.18 6.25
CA LYS A 155 -17.95 -1.48 5.46
C LYS A 155 -17.38 -0.88 4.16
N HIS A 156 -16.16 -0.34 4.25
CA HIS A 156 -15.48 0.23 3.08
C HIS A 156 -14.98 -0.87 2.13
N LEU A 157 -14.56 -2.01 2.68
CA LEU A 157 -14.18 -3.17 1.88
C LEU A 157 -15.35 -3.70 1.06
N ASP A 158 -16.51 -3.87 1.70
CA ASP A 158 -17.72 -4.34 1.03
C ASP A 158 -18.12 -3.39 -0.11
N LEU A 159 -18.06 -2.08 0.12
CA LEU A 159 -18.30 -1.07 -0.91
C LEU A 159 -17.32 -1.21 -2.07
N ALA A 160 -16.02 -1.29 -1.79
CA ALA A 160 -14.98 -1.39 -2.81
C ALA A 160 -15.14 -2.66 -3.66
N VAL A 161 -15.37 -3.81 -3.03
CA VAL A 161 -15.55 -5.09 -3.72
C VAL A 161 -16.84 -5.10 -4.55
N ASN A 162 -17.95 -4.58 -4.01
CA ASN A 162 -19.22 -4.52 -4.74
C ASN A 162 -19.12 -3.60 -5.98
N THR A 163 -18.44 -2.46 -5.85
CA THR A 163 -18.19 -1.57 -7.00
C THR A 163 -17.30 -2.24 -8.04
N MET A 164 -16.25 -2.96 -7.60
CA MET A 164 -15.40 -3.74 -8.51
C MET A 164 -16.21 -4.79 -9.28
N ASP A 165 -17.04 -5.56 -8.58
CA ASP A 165 -17.87 -6.60 -9.21
C ASP A 165 -18.84 -5.97 -10.23
N SER A 166 -19.45 -4.81 -9.92
CA SER A 166 -20.31 -4.07 -10.86
C SER A 166 -19.56 -3.63 -12.12
N VAL A 167 -18.37 -3.04 -11.96
CA VAL A 167 -17.53 -2.58 -13.08
C VAL A 167 -17.07 -3.74 -13.95
N LEU A 168 -16.58 -4.83 -13.34
CA LEU A 168 -16.12 -6.01 -14.07
C LEU A 168 -17.27 -6.71 -14.83
N ASN A 169 -18.47 -6.78 -14.23
CA ASN A 169 -19.65 -7.28 -14.93
C ASN A 169 -20.06 -6.38 -16.11
N GLY A 170 -19.98 -5.06 -15.95
CA GLY A 170 -20.19 -4.12 -17.07
C GLY A 170 -19.19 -4.33 -18.21
N MET A 171 -17.92 -4.58 -17.88
CA MET A 171 -16.87 -4.87 -18.87
C MET A 171 -17.11 -6.19 -19.61
N LYS A 172 -17.63 -7.24 -18.94
CA LYS A 172 -18.06 -8.48 -19.61
C LYS A 172 -19.16 -8.23 -20.64
N GLY A 173 -20.16 -7.43 -20.28
CA GLY A 173 -21.29 -7.12 -21.16
C GLY A 173 -20.85 -6.46 -22.46
N SER A 174 -19.92 -5.50 -22.38
CA SER A 174 -19.38 -4.82 -23.57
C SER A 174 -18.49 -5.69 -24.46
N GLN A 175 -17.86 -6.75 -23.93
CA GLN A 175 -17.07 -7.67 -24.75
C GLN A 175 -17.95 -8.62 -25.57
N LYS A 176 -19.13 -9.02 -25.08
CA LYS A 176 -20.05 -9.92 -25.80
C LYS A 176 -20.76 -9.25 -26.98
N THR A 177 -21.02 -7.94 -26.91
CA THR A 177 -21.66 -7.19 -27.99
C THR A 177 -20.71 -6.78 -29.11
N ALA A 178 -19.39 -6.81 -28.88
CA ALA A 178 -18.39 -6.52 -29.91
C ALA A 178 -18.00 -7.75 -30.75
N SER A 179 -18.44 -8.95 -30.35
CA SER A 179 -18.14 -10.24 -30.99
C SER A 179 -19.35 -10.88 -31.71
N ALA A 180 -20.42 -10.11 -31.92
CA ALA A 180 -21.64 -10.50 -32.66
C ALA A 180 -21.88 -9.48 -33.78
#